data_AF-A0A2U8QVG9-F1
#
_entry.id   AF-A0A2U8QVG9-F1
#
_cell.length_a   1.000
_cell.length_b   1.000
_cell.length_c   1.000
_cell.angle_alpha   90.00
_cell.angle_beta   90.00
_cell.angle_gamma   90.00
#
_symmetry.space_group_name_H-M   'P 1'
#
loop_
_entity.id
_entity.type
_entity.pdbx_description
1 polymer ?
#
loop_
_entity_poly.entity_id
_entity_poly.type
_entity_poly.pdbx_seq_one_letter_code
_entity_poly.pdbx_strand_id
1 'polypeptide(L)'
;MKEARQFREALGLTQEEAAQLLKIPKSRIGMFEIGQRELPVKAKLRLVTLYHDLQKQEALLQSATNETFEKEAYVAFLELELLENQFNRQVLERKLEQSKEKYQKSLKLSRLTTLLEQDTKETEKPSPAFMEFLKRKARNGMQKHGLPEQAKLALKLKSYHSFQQELEKELKQYRS
;
A
#
# COMPACT_ATOMS: atom_id res chain seq x y z
N MET A 1 -22.32 19.53 34.40
CA MET A 1 -21.38 18.82 35.30
C MET A 1 -20.85 17.49 34.75
N LYS A 2 -21.14 17.08 33.50
CA LYS A 2 -20.47 15.92 32.85
C LYS A 2 -19.10 16.29 32.25
N GLU A 3 -18.90 17.55 31.86
CA GLU A 3 -17.69 18.05 31.20
C GLU A 3 -16.44 18.09 32.09
N ALA A 4 -16.60 18.23 33.42
CA ALA A 4 -15.48 18.29 34.36
C ALA A 4 -14.73 16.95 34.51
N ARG A 5 -15.36 15.82 34.12
CA ARG A 5 -14.82 14.47 34.36
C ARG A 5 -13.76 14.01 33.37
N GLN A 6 -13.55 14.72 32.26
CA GLN A 6 -12.63 14.31 31.19
C GLN A 6 -11.75 15.46 30.68
N PHE A 7 -11.46 16.45 31.51
CA PHE A 7 -10.62 17.60 31.11
C PHE A 7 -9.25 17.17 30.56
N ARG A 8 -8.69 16.07 31.07
CA ARG A 8 -7.43 15.53 30.58
C ARG A 8 -7.52 15.04 29.16
N GLU A 9 -8.62 14.37 28.81
CA GLU A 9 -8.87 13.89 27.46
C GLU A 9 -9.00 15.07 26.51
N ALA A 10 -9.70 16.13 26.94
CA ALA A 10 -9.81 17.38 26.19
C ALA A 10 -8.46 18.11 25.99
N LEU A 11 -7.45 17.79 26.80
CA LEU A 11 -6.08 18.31 26.67
C LEU A 11 -5.09 17.27 26.11
N GLY A 12 -5.53 16.05 25.78
CA GLY A 12 -4.68 14.95 25.33
C GLY A 12 -3.70 14.39 26.37
N LEU A 13 -3.99 14.54 27.66
CA LEU A 13 -3.06 14.20 28.76
C LEU A 13 -3.41 12.89 29.47
N THR A 14 -2.40 12.16 29.92
CA THR A 14 -2.53 11.11 30.92
C THR A 14 -2.71 11.70 32.34
N GLN A 15 -3.14 10.87 33.31
CA GLN A 15 -3.25 11.30 34.71
C GLN A 15 -1.90 11.75 35.30
N GLU A 16 -0.81 11.11 34.86
CA GLU A 16 0.56 11.42 35.25
C GLU A 16 0.95 12.83 34.80
N GLU A 17 0.72 13.12 33.51
CA GLU A 17 1.09 14.40 32.91
C GLU A 17 0.22 15.54 33.44
N ALA A 18 -1.08 15.31 33.64
CA ALA A 18 -1.96 16.29 34.24
C ALA A 18 -1.60 16.60 35.70
N ALA A 19 -1.14 15.60 36.45
CA ALA A 19 -0.65 15.78 37.81
C ALA A 19 0.62 16.65 37.85
N GLN A 20 1.57 16.39 36.96
CA GLN A 20 2.78 17.21 36.81
C GLN A 20 2.43 18.64 36.37
N LEU A 21 1.56 18.77 35.37
CA LEU A 21 1.12 20.06 34.84
C LEU A 21 0.42 20.89 35.90
N LEU A 22 -0.53 20.32 36.64
CA LEU A 22 -1.31 21.02 37.68
C LEU A 22 -0.57 21.09 39.04
N LYS A 23 0.61 20.47 39.15
CA LYS A 23 1.42 20.38 40.38
C LYS A 23 0.62 19.81 41.56
N ILE A 24 -0.12 18.72 41.32
CA ILE A 24 -0.89 17.98 42.34
C ILE A 24 -0.67 16.48 42.20
N PRO A 25 -0.89 15.68 43.25
CA PRO A 25 -0.71 14.23 43.17
C PRO A 25 -1.65 13.56 42.14
N LYS A 26 -1.15 12.55 41.42
CA LYS A 26 -1.92 11.72 40.48
C LYS A 26 -3.20 11.14 41.10
N SER A 27 -3.13 10.69 42.36
CA SER A 27 -4.30 10.20 43.09
C SER A 27 -5.41 11.24 43.22
N ARG A 28 -5.05 12.53 43.32
CA ARG A 28 -6.01 13.64 43.40
C ARG A 28 -6.69 13.92 42.06
N ILE A 29 -6.00 13.66 40.95
CA ILE A 29 -6.60 13.69 39.60
C ILE A 29 -7.62 12.56 39.49
N GLY A 30 -7.23 11.32 39.82
CA GLY A 30 -8.12 10.17 39.77
C GLY A 30 -9.38 10.34 40.64
N MET A 31 -9.22 10.81 41.89
CA MET A 31 -10.34 11.10 42.79
C MET A 31 -11.26 12.21 42.27
N PHE A 32 -10.73 13.19 41.55
CA PHE A 32 -11.53 14.23 40.93
C PHE A 32 -12.36 13.71 39.75
N GLU A 33 -11.77 12.87 38.90
CA GLU A 33 -12.45 12.31 37.73
C GLU A 33 -13.62 11.39 38.13
N ILE A 34 -13.46 10.62 39.20
CA ILE A 34 -14.53 9.77 39.75
C ILE A 34 -15.50 10.56 40.66
N GLY A 35 -15.28 11.87 40.84
CA GLY A 35 -16.16 12.75 41.61
C GLY A 35 -16.07 12.59 43.13
N GLN A 36 -15.04 11.93 43.65
CA GLN A 36 -14.81 11.75 45.08
C GLN A 36 -14.16 12.97 45.74
N ARG A 37 -13.44 13.82 44.99
CA ARG A 37 -12.75 14.98 45.57
C ARG A 37 -12.60 16.13 44.59
N GLU A 38 -12.80 17.35 45.06
CA GLU A 38 -12.53 18.53 44.22
C GLU A 38 -11.03 18.83 44.07
N LEU A 39 -10.66 19.39 42.91
CA LEU A 39 -9.33 19.97 42.69
C LEU A 39 -9.15 21.25 43.52
N PRO A 40 -7.91 21.56 43.98
CA PRO A 40 -7.60 22.86 44.56
C PRO A 40 -7.98 24.01 43.63
N VAL A 41 -8.43 25.13 44.20
CA VAL A 41 -8.83 26.33 43.44
C VAL A 41 -7.74 26.77 42.47
N LYS A 42 -6.48 26.77 42.89
CA LYS A 42 -5.31 27.10 42.04
C LYS A 42 -5.17 26.16 40.84
N ALA A 43 -5.45 24.86 41.02
CA ALA A 43 -5.39 23.88 39.94
C ALA A 43 -6.58 24.03 38.98
N LYS A 44 -7.79 24.31 39.50
CA LYS A 44 -8.98 24.61 38.68
C LYS A 44 -8.75 25.85 37.80
N LEU A 45 -8.24 26.94 38.38
CA LEU A 45 -7.95 28.17 37.64
C LEU A 45 -6.95 27.92 36.51
N ARG A 46 -5.84 27.22 36.81
CA ARG A 46 -4.83 26.89 35.81
C ARG A 46 -5.37 26.03 34.67
N LEU A 47 -6.24 25.07 34.99
CA LEU A 47 -6.91 24.21 34.01
C LEU A 47 -7.82 25.02 33.09
N VAL A 48 -8.64 25.91 33.66
CA VAL A 48 -9.54 26.80 32.88
C VAL A 48 -8.73 27.71 31.95
N THR A 49 -7.64 28.30 32.44
CA THR A 49 -6.75 29.13 31.61
C THR A 49 -6.16 28.34 30.45
N LEU A 50 -5.58 27.16 30.72
CA LEU A 50 -4.97 26.32 29.68
C LEU A 50 -5.99 25.86 28.64
N TYR A 51 -7.19 25.50 29.08
CA TYR A 51 -8.27 25.08 28.18
C TYR A 51 -8.72 26.22 27.26
N HIS A 52 -8.89 27.43 27.82
CA HIS A 52 -9.26 28.61 27.04
C HIS A 52 -8.15 29.01 26.05
N ASP A 53 -6.89 28.96 26.47
CA ASP A 53 -5.75 29.26 25.60
C ASP A 53 -5.60 28.22 24.48
N LEU A 54 -5.85 26.95 24.77
CA LEU A 54 -5.88 25.88 23.77
C LEU A 54 -7.01 26.09 22.76
N GLN A 55 -8.24 26.39 23.20
CA GLN A 55 -9.34 26.69 22.28
C GLN A 55 -9.05 27.89 21.38
N LYS A 56 -8.42 28.93 21.92
CA LYS A 56 -7.99 30.10 21.16
C LYS A 56 -6.90 29.74 20.15
N GLN A 57 -5.96 28.87 20.51
CA GLN A 57 -4.95 28.36 19.59
C GLN A 57 -5.53 27.41 18.54
N GLU A 58 -6.46 26.52 18.88
CA GLU A 58 -7.15 25.65 17.93
C GLU A 58 -7.88 26.46 16.87
N ALA A 59 -8.57 27.54 17.26
CA ALA A 59 -9.20 28.47 16.33
C ALA A 59 -8.19 29.18 15.40
N LEU A 60 -6.94 29.33 15.83
CA LEU A 60 -5.86 29.90 15.01
C LEU A 60 -5.15 28.82 14.17
N LEU A 61 -4.95 27.61 14.69
CA LEU A 61 -4.23 26.50 14.07
C LEU A 61 -5.06 25.78 13.00
N GLN A 62 -6.39 25.78 13.12
CA GLN A 62 -7.31 25.38 12.05
C GLN A 62 -7.10 26.19 10.76
N SER A 63 -6.34 27.29 10.79
CA SER A 63 -6.11 28.13 9.60
C SER A 63 -4.77 27.94 8.88
N ALA A 64 -3.76 27.23 9.42
CA ALA A 64 -2.41 27.41 8.85
C ALA A 64 -1.37 26.27 8.83
N THR A 65 -1.27 25.35 9.80
CA THR A 65 0.05 24.66 9.98
C THR A 65 0.08 23.14 10.09
N ASN A 66 -0.96 22.47 10.60
CA ASN A 66 -0.90 21.00 10.72
C ASN A 66 -1.36 20.29 9.44
N GLU A 67 -2.34 20.85 8.73
CA GLU A 67 -2.81 20.27 7.46
C GLU A 67 -1.73 20.25 6.38
N THR A 68 -0.87 21.27 6.31
CA THR A 68 0.14 21.38 5.24
C THR A 68 1.25 20.34 5.40
N PHE A 69 1.76 20.15 6.62
CA PHE A 69 2.79 19.14 6.89
C PHE A 69 2.27 17.71 6.70
N GLU A 70 1.05 17.41 7.16
CA GLU A 70 0.44 16.08 6.94
C GLU A 70 0.13 15.82 5.47
N LYS A 71 -0.33 16.84 4.73
CA LYS A 71 -0.54 16.75 3.27
C LYS A 71 0.76 16.52 2.52
N GLU A 72 1.84 17.23 2.85
CA GLU A 72 3.15 17.05 2.22
C GLU A 72 3.72 15.65 2.46
N ALA A 73 3.63 15.14 3.70
CA ALA A 73 4.04 13.79 4.03
C ALA A 73 3.21 12.72 3.29
N TYR A 74 1.90 12.96 3.17
CA TYR A 74 1.00 12.07 2.45
C TYR A 74 1.27 12.06 0.93
N VAL A 75 1.53 13.23 0.34
CA VAL A 75 1.91 13.34 -1.08
C VAL A 75 3.23 12.62 -1.35
N ALA A 76 4.24 12.79 -0.48
CA ALA A 76 5.51 12.09 -0.61
C ALA A 76 5.34 10.56 -0.53
N PHE A 77 4.48 10.08 0.37
CA PHE A 77 4.11 8.66 0.45
C PHE A 77 3.47 8.17 -0.86
N LEU A 78 2.48 8.89 -1.39
CA LEU A 78 1.80 8.53 -2.63
C LEU A 78 2.75 8.53 -3.84
N GLU A 79 3.70 9.45 -3.91
CA GLU A 79 4.71 9.50 -4.97
C GLU A 79 5.64 8.27 -4.94
N LEU A 80 6.05 7.86 -3.75
CA LEU A 80 6.87 6.66 -3.57
C LEU A 80 6.11 5.41 -4.01
N GLU A 81 4.86 5.26 -3.56
CA GLU A 81 4.00 4.14 -3.94
C GLU A 81 3.76 4.09 -5.46
N LEU A 82 3.59 5.26 -6.09
CA LEU A 82 3.45 5.38 -7.54
C LEU A 82 4.70 4.90 -8.27
N LEU A 83 5.89 5.26 -7.78
CA LEU A 83 7.16 4.84 -8.37
C LEU A 83 7.34 3.32 -8.27
N GLU A 84 7.05 2.74 -7.09
CA GLU A 84 7.12 1.29 -6.89
C GLU A 84 6.13 0.53 -7.78
N ASN A 85 4.91 1.04 -7.90
CA ASN A 85 3.90 0.48 -8.80
C ASN A 85 4.40 0.46 -10.26
N GLN A 86 4.92 1.59 -10.75
CA GLN A 86 5.42 1.71 -12.12
C GLN A 86 6.57 0.74 -12.38
N PHE A 87 7.51 0.61 -11.43
CA PHE A 87 8.60 -0.36 -11.54
C PHE A 87 8.08 -1.80 -11.64
N ASN A 88 7.17 -2.19 -10.74
CA ASN A 88 6.57 -3.53 -10.72
C ASN A 88 5.80 -3.83 -12.01
N ARG A 89 5.10 -2.83 -12.56
CA ARG A 89 4.41 -2.94 -13.84
C ARG A 89 5.40 -3.22 -14.99
N GLN A 90 6.47 -2.44 -15.11
CA GLN A 90 7.49 -2.65 -16.14
C GLN A 90 8.13 -4.04 -16.06
N VAL A 91 8.41 -4.52 -14.84
CA VAL A 91 8.95 -5.86 -14.63
C VAL A 91 7.97 -6.93 -15.10
N LEU A 92 6.68 -6.78 -14.80
CA LEU A 92 5.64 -7.72 -15.24
C LEU A 92 5.38 -7.67 -16.75
N GLU A 93 5.42 -6.49 -17.38
CA GLU A 93 5.30 -6.33 -18.83
C GLU A 93 6.41 -7.10 -19.55
N ARG A 94 7.66 -6.92 -19.10
CA ARG A 94 8.81 -7.67 -19.63
C ARG A 94 8.65 -9.18 -19.45
N LYS A 95 8.19 -9.63 -18.27
CA LYS A 95 7.93 -11.06 -18.01
C LYS A 95 6.85 -11.62 -18.91
N LEU A 96 5.76 -10.88 -19.12
CA LEU A 96 4.68 -11.28 -20.02
C LEU A 96 5.19 -11.42 -21.45
N GLU A 97 5.96 -10.45 -21.93
CA GLU A 97 6.50 -10.49 -23.29
C GLU A 97 7.46 -11.67 -23.48
N GLN A 98 8.39 -11.87 -22.54
CA GLN A 98 9.28 -13.03 -22.56
C GLN A 98 8.50 -14.36 -22.52
N SER A 99 7.38 -14.42 -21.79
CA SER A 99 6.52 -15.61 -21.76
C SER A 99 5.87 -15.85 -23.13
N LYS A 100 5.32 -14.80 -23.76
CA LYS A 100 4.75 -14.87 -25.11
C LYS A 100 5.77 -15.32 -26.15
N GLU A 101 6.98 -14.74 -26.13
CA GLU A 101 8.06 -15.12 -27.04
C GLU A 101 8.45 -16.59 -26.88
N LYS A 102 8.60 -17.06 -25.63
CA LYS A 102 8.93 -18.46 -25.33
C LYS A 102 7.82 -19.40 -25.81
N TYR A 103 6.56 -19.03 -25.61
CA TYR A 103 5.41 -19.76 -26.12
C TYR A 103 5.42 -19.85 -27.65
N GLN A 104 5.67 -18.73 -28.34
CA GLN A 104 5.77 -18.70 -29.81
C GLN A 104 6.92 -19.56 -30.34
N LYS A 105 8.08 -19.55 -29.67
CA LYS A 105 9.20 -20.45 -30.00
C LYS A 105 8.78 -21.92 -29.88
N SER A 106 8.05 -22.27 -28.82
CA SER A 106 7.54 -23.63 -28.63
C SER A 106 6.49 -24.03 -29.66
N LEU A 107 5.59 -23.11 -30.07
CA LEU A 107 4.64 -23.35 -31.15
C LEU A 107 5.34 -23.60 -32.49
N LYS A 108 6.33 -22.77 -32.84
CA LYS A 108 7.12 -22.94 -34.07
C LYS A 108 7.84 -24.29 -34.06
N LEU A 109 8.43 -24.68 -32.92
CA LEU A 109 9.08 -25.98 -32.78
C LEU A 109 8.08 -27.13 -32.96
N SER A 110 6.88 -27.03 -32.37
CA SER A 110 5.84 -28.04 -32.53
C SER A 110 5.44 -28.20 -34.00
N ARG A 111 5.25 -27.09 -34.73
CA ARG A 111 4.91 -27.10 -36.16
C ARG A 111 6.03 -27.76 -36.98
N LEU A 112 7.28 -27.41 -36.69
CA LEU A 112 8.44 -28.01 -37.36
C LEU A 112 8.48 -29.53 -37.14
N THR A 113 8.26 -30.00 -35.90
CA THR A 113 8.24 -31.44 -35.63
C THR A 113 7.10 -32.16 -36.35
N THR A 114 5.95 -31.53 -36.53
CA THR A 114 4.82 -32.10 -37.29
C THR A 114 5.14 -32.19 -38.78
N LEU A 115 5.71 -31.13 -39.37
CA LEU A 115 6.12 -31.12 -40.78
C LEU A 115 7.16 -32.20 -41.07
N LEU A 116 8.17 -32.34 -40.19
CA LEU A 116 9.22 -33.34 -40.34
C LEU A 116 8.69 -34.79 -40.27
N GLU A 117 7.53 -35.01 -39.66
CA GLU A 117 6.91 -36.34 -39.60
C GLU A 117 6.04 -36.64 -40.82
N GLN A 118 5.41 -35.62 -41.40
CA GLN A 118 4.44 -35.74 -42.48
C GLN A 118 5.09 -35.70 -43.87
N ASP A 119 6.03 -34.78 -44.09
CA ASP A 119 6.46 -34.39 -45.45
C ASP A 119 7.89 -34.83 -45.81
N THR A 120 8.66 -35.36 -44.86
CA THR A 120 10.05 -35.77 -45.12
C THR A 120 10.16 -37.26 -45.45
N LYS A 121 10.97 -37.59 -46.46
CA LYS A 121 11.33 -38.97 -46.81
C LYS A 121 11.99 -39.67 -45.62
N GLU A 122 11.72 -40.97 -45.43
CA GLU A 122 12.27 -41.78 -44.32
C GLU A 122 13.79 -41.63 -44.14
N THR A 123 14.53 -41.43 -45.24
CA THR A 123 15.99 -41.28 -45.29
C THR A 123 16.50 -39.92 -44.79
N GLU A 124 15.65 -38.90 -44.76
CA GLU A 124 15.97 -37.53 -44.33
C GLU A 124 15.40 -37.22 -42.94
N LYS A 125 14.63 -38.15 -42.37
CA LYS A 125 14.05 -37.99 -41.03
C LYS A 125 15.16 -38.01 -39.98
N PRO A 126 15.17 -37.03 -39.06
CA PRO A 126 16.04 -37.10 -37.89
C PRO A 126 15.77 -38.35 -37.07
N SER A 127 16.76 -38.76 -36.26
CA SER A 127 16.63 -39.91 -35.35
C SER A 127 15.33 -39.84 -34.52
N PRO A 128 14.60 -40.96 -34.33
CA PRO A 128 13.37 -41.00 -33.54
C PRO A 128 13.52 -40.42 -32.12
N ALA A 129 14.65 -40.68 -31.47
CA ALA A 129 14.95 -40.16 -30.13
C ALA A 129 15.08 -38.62 -30.14
N PHE A 130 15.65 -38.05 -31.20
CA PHE A 130 15.76 -36.61 -31.35
C PHE A 130 14.39 -35.97 -31.62
N MET A 131 13.55 -36.61 -32.45
CA MET A 131 12.18 -36.16 -32.70
C MET A 131 11.32 -36.15 -31.42
N GLU A 132 11.41 -37.21 -30.61
CA GLU A 132 10.72 -37.27 -29.32
C GLU A 132 11.20 -36.16 -28.36
N PHE A 133 12.51 -35.91 -28.32
CA PHE A 133 13.09 -34.82 -27.54
C PHE A 133 12.53 -33.46 -27.97
N LEU A 134 12.46 -33.16 -29.28
CA LEU A 134 11.91 -31.90 -29.78
C LEU A 134 10.43 -31.74 -29.45
N LYS A 135 9.63 -32.80 -29.60
CA LYS A 135 8.21 -32.81 -29.21
C LYS A 135 8.02 -32.52 -27.73
N ARG A 136 8.78 -33.19 -26.87
CA ARG A 136 8.74 -32.97 -25.42
C ARG A 136 9.14 -31.54 -25.07
N LYS A 137 10.20 -31.02 -25.69
CA LYS A 137 10.65 -29.63 -25.49
C LYS A 137 9.58 -28.62 -25.92
N ALA A 138 8.93 -28.84 -27.06
CA ALA A 138 7.83 -28.00 -27.52
C ALA A 138 6.66 -28.03 -26.54
N ARG A 139 6.20 -29.23 -26.14
CA ARG A 139 5.10 -29.42 -25.19
C ARG A 139 5.36 -28.75 -23.84
N ASN A 140 6.55 -28.97 -23.26
CA ASN A 140 6.90 -28.39 -21.97
C ASN A 140 6.94 -26.85 -22.03
N GLY A 141 7.48 -26.28 -23.10
CA GLY A 141 7.48 -24.83 -23.27
C GLY A 141 6.07 -24.25 -23.48
N MET A 142 5.19 -24.94 -24.21
CA MET A 142 3.78 -24.56 -24.36
C MET A 142 3.00 -24.64 -23.05
N GLN A 143 3.26 -25.65 -22.21
CA GLN A 143 2.62 -25.78 -20.90
C GLN A 143 3.11 -24.71 -19.93
N LYS A 144 4.43 -24.48 -19.88
CA LYS A 144 5.04 -23.53 -18.95
C LYS A 144 4.72 -22.07 -19.29
N HIS A 145 4.63 -21.74 -20.58
CA HIS A 145 4.41 -20.38 -21.06
C HIS A 145 3.05 -20.20 -21.75
N GLY A 146 2.13 -21.15 -21.53
CA GLY A 146 0.84 -21.18 -22.20
C GLY A 146 -0.11 -20.06 -21.75
N LEU A 147 -1.33 -20.13 -22.29
CA LEU A 147 -2.41 -19.19 -22.00
C LEU A 147 -2.65 -18.97 -20.49
N PRO A 148 -2.61 -19.99 -19.60
CA PRO A 148 -2.85 -19.77 -18.17
C PRO A 148 -1.81 -18.86 -17.52
N GLU A 149 -0.52 -19.06 -17.81
CA GLU A 149 0.55 -18.25 -17.24
C GLU A 149 0.53 -16.83 -17.80
N GLN A 150 0.29 -16.68 -19.11
CA GLN A 150 0.12 -15.37 -19.73
C GLN A 150 -1.10 -14.63 -19.17
N ALA A 151 -2.22 -15.32 -18.95
CA ALA A 151 -3.42 -14.74 -18.36
C ALA A 151 -3.18 -14.29 -16.92
N LYS A 152 -2.48 -15.10 -16.12
CA LYS A 152 -2.07 -14.74 -14.75
C LYS A 152 -1.22 -13.46 -14.73
N LEU A 153 -0.22 -13.35 -15.60
CA LEU A 153 0.61 -12.16 -15.71
C LEU A 153 -0.19 -10.94 -16.19
N ALA A 154 -1.08 -11.12 -17.17
CA ALA A 154 -1.94 -10.06 -17.69
C ALA A 154 -2.95 -9.55 -16.64
N LEU A 155 -3.52 -10.44 -15.83
CA LEU A 155 -4.43 -10.07 -14.74
C LEU A 155 -3.70 -9.25 -13.67
N LYS A 156 -2.49 -9.65 -13.29
CA LYS A 156 -1.65 -8.84 -12.38
C LYS A 156 -1.33 -7.48 -12.98
N LEU A 157 -0.98 -7.41 -14.25
CA LEU A 157 -0.74 -6.11 -14.91
C LEU A 157 -1.95 -5.19 -14.87
N LYS A 158 -3.15 -5.74 -15.08
CA LYS A 158 -4.40 -4.97 -14.95
C LYS A 158 -4.59 -4.42 -13.54
N SER A 159 -4.31 -5.20 -12.49
CA SER A 159 -4.44 -4.70 -11.12
C SER A 159 -3.46 -3.57 -10.81
N TYR A 160 -2.21 -3.67 -11.28
CA TYR A 160 -1.24 -2.57 -11.16
C TYR A 160 -1.71 -1.31 -11.90
N HIS A 161 -2.29 -1.48 -13.10
CA HIS A 161 -2.78 -0.35 -13.87
C HIS A 161 -3.96 0.36 -13.20
N SER A 162 -4.92 -0.40 -12.64
CA SER A 162 -6.02 0.16 -11.86
C SER A 162 -5.52 0.90 -10.61
N PHE A 163 -4.61 0.28 -9.86
CA PHE A 163 -4.07 0.89 -8.64
C PHE A 163 -3.28 2.17 -8.94
N GLN A 164 -2.52 2.22 -10.04
CA GLN A 164 -1.87 3.45 -10.48
C GLN A 164 -2.87 4.58 -10.78
N GLN A 165 -4.01 4.27 -11.41
CA GLN A 165 -5.04 5.28 -11.69
C GLN A 165 -5.65 5.83 -10.40
N GLU A 166 -5.76 5.02 -9.35
CA GLU A 166 -6.23 5.46 -8.03
C GLU A 166 -5.19 6.36 -7.37
N LEU A 167 -3.92 5.97 -7.36
CA LEU A 167 -2.81 6.80 -6.83
C LEU A 167 -2.72 8.16 -7.55
N GLU A 168 -2.86 8.19 -8.88
CA GLU A 168 -2.84 9.42 -9.66
C GLU A 168 -4.05 10.32 -9.38
N LYS A 169 -5.21 9.76 -9.04
CA LYS A 169 -6.40 10.52 -8.66
C LYS A 169 -6.23 11.14 -7.27
N GLU A 170 -5.78 10.34 -6.31
CA GLU A 170 -5.41 10.77 -4.95
C GLU A 170 -4.39 11.92 -5.03
N LEU A 171 -3.28 11.73 -5.74
CA LEU A 171 -2.25 12.77 -5.90
C LEU A 171 -2.79 14.08 -6.48
N LYS A 172 -3.74 14.03 -7.41
CA LYS A 172 -4.37 15.24 -7.98
C LYS A 172 -5.21 15.96 -6.94
N GLN A 173 -5.95 15.23 -6.11
CA GLN A 173 -6.79 15.80 -5.06
C GLN A 173 -5.98 16.49 -3.96
N TYR A 174 -4.80 15.94 -3.62
CA TYR A 174 -3.94 16.50 -2.58
C TYR A 174 -2.98 17.60 -3.08
N ARG A 175 -2.81 17.74 -4.40
CA ARG A 175 -2.03 18.82 -5.03
C ARG A 175 -2.88 20.02 -5.48
N SER A 176 -4.20 19.86 -5.61
CA SER A 176 -5.16 20.92 -5.97
C SER A 176 -5.58 21.74 -4.76
#